data_AF-A0A0Q0ZT88-F1
#
_entry.id   AF-A0A0Q0ZT88-F1
#
_cell.length_a   1.000
_cell.length_b   1.000
_cell.length_c   1.000
_cell.angle_alpha   90.00
_cell.angle_beta   90.00
_cell.angle_gamma   90.00
#
_symmetry.space_group_name_H-M   'P 1'
#
loop_
_entity.id
_entity.type
_entity.pdbx_description
1 polymer ?
#
loop_
_entity_poly.entity_id
_entity_poly.type
_entity_poly.pdbx_seq_one_letter_code
_entity_poly.pdbx_strand_id
1 'polypeptide(L)'
;MDTIFSFGKKSMVLYLFLFGNIALAQAQQTISNTWKKYGLENTQLYLFRFSEPINNQNLSVKVFHQKFKNLSERMYLNGERITRKNEFVYVAKSTNLLYGQKLPFFLPANTWVLAFNYSDQYLLVDDASKIEISLKNKSLINQWQLPETFDMRRDIALSFQQYLSSNAKDIDNLYITRFSLSEKVDPAKTTRDTILTYSLKKIPKGIAMLLPDLDMRAHANQEVTLTNVLFYHKELFFSIPTQPVKKPLPTTKTADACFRKMTDVNGNIGFADGCITGMGSGKCMGILQSKDTKKYTVTIIIEPN
;
A
#
# COMPACT_ATOMS: atom_id res chain seq x y z
N MET A 1 56.33 60.15 -32.66
CA MET A 1 56.70 58.72 -32.58
C MET A 1 55.60 58.05 -31.77
N ASP A 2 54.65 57.50 -32.50
CA ASP A 2 53.38 57.00 -32.01
C ASP A 2 53.44 55.56 -31.53
N THR A 3 52.54 55.27 -30.58
CA THR A 3 51.82 54.00 -30.40
C THR A 3 52.62 52.72 -30.19
N ILE A 4 52.95 52.41 -28.94
CA ILE A 4 52.98 51.03 -28.41
C ILE A 4 52.40 51.09 -27.00
N PHE A 5 51.64 50.06 -26.59
CA PHE A 5 50.93 49.90 -25.29
C PHE A 5 49.44 50.28 -25.23
N SER A 6 48.62 49.63 -26.07
CA SER A 6 47.19 49.44 -25.73
C SER A 6 46.60 48.10 -26.23
N PHE A 7 47.42 47.07 -26.44
CA PHE A 7 46.95 45.76 -26.92
C PHE A 7 46.82 44.67 -25.84
N GLY A 8 47.40 44.85 -24.64
CA GLY A 8 47.40 43.81 -23.60
C GLY A 8 46.09 43.65 -22.82
N LYS A 9 45.39 44.76 -22.49
CA LYS A 9 44.18 44.71 -21.64
C LYS A 9 42.93 44.21 -22.37
N LYS A 10 42.78 44.50 -23.68
CA LYS A 10 41.61 44.07 -24.46
C LYS A 10 41.61 42.56 -24.74
N SER A 11 42.77 41.98 -25.02
CA SER A 11 42.89 40.53 -25.23
C SER A 11 42.66 39.74 -23.95
N MET A 12 43.12 40.22 -22.79
CA MET A 12 42.93 39.52 -21.51
C MET A 12 41.44 39.47 -21.08
N VAL A 13 40.68 40.53 -21.31
CA VAL A 13 39.22 40.56 -21.07
C VAL A 13 38.48 39.65 -22.05
N LEU A 14 38.91 39.60 -23.32
CA LEU A 14 38.33 38.71 -24.33
C LEU A 14 38.58 37.23 -23.99
N TYR A 15 39.78 36.88 -23.51
CA TYR A 15 40.08 35.53 -23.03
C TYR A 15 39.26 35.19 -21.78
N LEU A 16 39.14 36.07 -20.78
CA LEU A 16 38.28 35.85 -19.61
C LEU A 16 36.80 35.67 -19.99
N PHE A 17 36.30 36.42 -20.98
CA PHE A 17 34.94 36.24 -21.50
C PHE A 17 34.78 34.93 -22.27
N LEU A 18 35.74 34.56 -23.13
CA LEU A 18 35.68 33.31 -23.89
C LEU A 18 35.81 32.08 -22.99
N PHE A 19 36.78 32.05 -22.07
CA PHE A 19 36.96 30.95 -21.12
C PHE A 19 35.84 30.90 -20.08
N GLY A 20 35.31 32.05 -19.64
CA GLY A 20 34.14 32.12 -18.77
C GLY A 20 32.88 31.55 -19.42
N ASN A 21 32.63 31.86 -20.70
CA ASN A 21 31.49 31.31 -21.44
C ASN A 21 31.66 29.83 -21.77
N ILE A 22 32.89 29.35 -22.04
CA ILE A 22 33.15 27.93 -22.25
C ILE A 22 32.97 27.15 -20.95
N ALA A 23 33.44 27.66 -19.81
CA ALA A 23 33.23 27.04 -18.51
C ALA A 23 31.75 27.02 -18.09
N LEU A 24 31.00 28.09 -18.37
CA LEU A 24 29.54 28.14 -18.17
C LEU A 24 28.80 27.16 -19.08
N ALA A 25 29.17 27.07 -20.36
CA ALA A 25 28.58 26.13 -21.30
C ALA A 25 28.90 24.67 -20.92
N GLN A 26 30.13 24.38 -20.51
CA GLN A 26 30.54 23.06 -20.00
C GLN A 26 29.84 22.72 -18.69
N ALA A 27 29.70 23.67 -17.77
CA ALA A 27 28.94 23.49 -16.54
C ALA A 27 27.46 23.23 -16.84
N GLN A 28 26.83 23.99 -17.74
CA GLN A 28 25.45 23.77 -18.19
C GLN A 28 25.27 22.43 -18.91
N GLN A 29 26.23 22.01 -19.73
CA GLN A 29 26.20 20.72 -20.41
C GLN A 29 26.41 19.56 -19.42
N THR A 30 27.27 19.73 -18.43
CA THR A 30 27.49 18.74 -17.36
C THR A 30 26.25 18.63 -16.46
N ILE A 31 25.66 19.75 -16.04
CA ILE A 31 24.39 19.82 -15.31
C ILE A 31 23.29 19.15 -16.15
N SER A 32 23.13 19.53 -17.43
CA SER A 32 22.16 18.89 -18.34
C SER A 32 22.35 17.38 -18.42
N ASN A 33 23.59 16.89 -18.53
CA ASN A 33 23.87 15.45 -18.59
C ASN A 33 23.60 14.75 -17.25
N THR A 34 23.92 15.38 -16.11
CA THR A 34 23.58 14.86 -14.77
C THR A 34 22.08 14.85 -14.53
N TRP A 35 21.34 15.86 -15.00
CA TRP A 35 19.87 15.92 -14.92
C TRP A 35 19.20 14.90 -15.84
N LYS A 36 19.70 14.71 -17.06
CA LYS A 36 19.24 13.65 -17.95
C LYS A 36 19.51 12.26 -17.38
N LYS A 37 20.67 12.09 -16.72
CA LYS A 37 21.11 10.79 -16.23
C LYS A 37 20.61 10.45 -14.81
N TYR A 38 20.38 11.44 -13.96
CA TYR A 38 20.03 11.22 -12.55
C TYR A 38 18.97 12.22 -12.03
N GLY A 39 18.28 12.93 -12.93
CA GLY A 39 17.21 13.87 -12.60
C GLY A 39 15.82 13.23 -12.65
N LEU A 40 14.88 13.89 -13.34
CA LEU A 40 13.44 13.59 -13.29
C LEU A 40 13.06 12.20 -13.84
N GLU A 41 13.82 11.68 -14.80
CA GLU A 41 13.48 10.43 -15.48
C GLU A 41 13.93 9.20 -14.66
N ASN A 42 15.04 9.32 -13.93
CA ASN A 42 15.67 8.21 -13.21
C ASN A 42 15.43 8.24 -11.70
N THR A 43 14.78 9.28 -11.18
CA THR A 43 14.31 9.31 -9.79
C THR A 43 12.87 8.79 -9.72
N GLN A 44 12.65 7.81 -8.85
CA GLN A 44 11.35 7.21 -8.59
C GLN A 44 10.92 7.39 -7.13
N LEU A 45 9.62 7.38 -6.92
CA LEU A 45 8.93 7.48 -5.63
C LEU A 45 8.16 6.19 -5.36
N TYR A 46 8.32 5.66 -4.16
CA TYR A 46 7.33 4.79 -3.55
C TYR A 46 6.44 5.61 -2.63
N LEU A 47 5.13 5.44 -2.81
CA LEU A 47 4.10 6.16 -2.07
C LEU A 47 3.14 5.14 -1.46
N PHE A 48 2.88 5.24 -0.16
CA PHE A 48 1.81 4.46 0.45
C PHE A 48 1.15 5.18 1.61
N ARG A 49 -0.03 4.71 1.99
CA ARG A 49 -0.75 5.12 3.20
C ARG A 49 -1.46 3.93 3.83
N PHE A 50 -1.64 4.00 5.13
CA PHE A 50 -2.60 3.15 5.82
C PHE A 50 -3.97 3.78 5.80
N SER A 51 -4.99 2.97 5.50
CA SER A 51 -6.38 3.32 5.74
C SER A 51 -6.65 3.41 7.24
N GLU A 52 -7.73 4.12 7.61
CA GLU A 52 -8.24 4.09 8.98
C GLU A 52 -8.42 2.64 9.47
N PRO A 53 -8.15 2.35 10.77
CA PRO A 53 -8.24 3.28 11.90
C PRO A 53 -6.92 3.79 12.51
N ILE A 54 -5.75 3.45 11.97
CA ILE A 54 -4.47 3.89 12.55
C ILE A 54 -4.01 5.23 11.97
N ASN A 55 -3.66 6.17 12.86
CA ASN A 55 -2.95 7.38 12.45
C ASN A 55 -1.56 7.01 11.91
N ASN A 56 -1.32 7.31 10.63
CA ASN A 56 -0.06 7.02 9.92
C ASN A 56 1.20 7.52 10.65
N GLN A 57 1.12 8.56 11.50
CA GLN A 57 2.25 9.06 12.30
C GLN A 57 2.79 8.06 13.32
N ASN A 58 1.95 7.13 13.77
CA ASN A 58 2.31 6.12 14.77
C ASN A 58 3.13 4.97 14.19
N LEU A 59 3.46 5.02 12.90
CA LEU A 59 4.25 4.02 12.21
C LEU A 59 5.71 4.44 12.09
N SER A 60 6.57 3.45 11.90
CA SER A 60 7.96 3.57 11.48
C SER A 60 8.14 2.61 10.32
N VAL A 61 8.60 3.13 9.18
CA VAL A 61 8.68 2.34 7.96
C VAL A 61 10.08 2.40 7.36
N LYS A 62 10.64 1.23 7.12
CA LYS A 62 12.04 1.01 6.72
C LYS A 62 12.12 0.13 5.49
N VAL A 63 13.20 0.25 4.76
CA VAL A 63 13.57 -0.70 3.71
C VAL A 63 14.51 -1.74 4.30
N PHE A 64 14.09 -2.99 4.25
CA PHE A 64 14.89 -4.16 4.55
C PHE A 64 15.32 -4.84 3.24
N HIS A 65 16.59 -5.17 3.13
CA HIS A 65 17.12 -5.95 2.01
C HIS A 65 18.29 -6.76 2.52
N GLN A 66 18.28 -8.07 2.34
CA GLN A 66 19.35 -8.93 2.84
C GLN A 66 20.73 -8.57 2.26
N LYS A 67 20.80 -7.90 1.10
CA LYS A 67 22.04 -7.44 0.46
C LYS A 67 22.24 -5.91 0.51
N PHE A 68 21.52 -5.16 1.37
CA PHE A 68 21.58 -3.67 1.39
C PHE A 68 23.00 -3.14 1.67
N LYS A 69 23.88 -3.97 2.25
CA LYS A 69 25.31 -3.66 2.49
C LYS A 69 26.08 -3.22 1.24
N ASN A 70 25.63 -3.55 0.04
CA ASN A 70 26.34 -3.23 -1.21
C ASN A 70 25.81 -1.97 -1.92
N LEU A 71 24.91 -1.23 -1.29
CA LEU A 71 24.31 -0.03 -1.86
C LEU A 71 25.10 1.23 -1.46
N SER A 72 25.36 2.12 -2.42
CA SER A 72 26.04 3.38 -2.12
C SER A 72 25.29 4.19 -1.05
N GLU A 73 26.01 4.74 -0.08
CA GLU A 73 25.43 5.63 0.93
C GLU A 73 24.89 6.94 0.35
N ARG A 74 25.21 7.24 -0.92
CA ARG A 74 24.76 8.44 -1.63
C ARG A 74 23.82 8.07 -2.78
N MET A 75 22.88 8.96 -3.05
CA MET A 75 21.99 8.91 -4.22
C MET A 75 21.87 10.30 -4.82
N TYR A 76 21.38 10.37 -6.06
CA TYR A 76 20.97 11.65 -6.64
C TYR A 76 19.46 11.83 -6.43
N LEU A 77 19.06 13.02 -6.03
CA LEU A 77 17.67 13.44 -5.95
C LEU A 77 17.59 14.81 -6.60
N ASN A 78 16.70 14.96 -7.59
CA ASN A 78 16.50 16.23 -8.28
C ASN A 78 17.83 16.84 -8.81
N GLY A 79 18.72 16.01 -9.37
CA GLY A 79 20.02 16.44 -9.90
C GLY A 79 21.11 16.69 -8.86
N GLU A 80 20.80 16.65 -7.57
CA GLU A 80 21.74 16.89 -6.47
C GLU A 80 22.10 15.60 -5.73
N ARG A 81 23.34 15.50 -5.25
CA ARG A 81 23.81 14.31 -4.52
C ARG A 81 23.50 14.43 -3.03
N ILE A 82 22.73 13.49 -2.51
CA ILE A 82 22.32 13.43 -1.10
C ILE A 82 22.69 12.11 -0.44
N THR A 83 22.70 12.11 0.90
CA THR A 83 22.81 10.87 1.68
C THR A 83 21.51 10.07 1.56
N ARG A 84 21.63 8.82 1.17
CA ARG A 84 20.51 7.89 1.05
C ARG A 84 19.89 7.63 2.42
N LYS A 85 18.57 7.61 2.47
CA LYS A 85 17.80 7.17 3.63
C LYS A 85 17.21 5.79 3.32
N ASN A 86 17.24 4.89 4.29
CA ASN A 86 16.57 3.59 4.26
C ASN A 86 15.22 3.63 4.99
N GLU A 87 14.75 4.83 5.31
CA GLU A 87 13.52 5.10 6.04
C GLU A 87 12.61 5.92 5.14
N PHE A 88 11.32 5.56 5.12
CA PHE A 88 10.31 6.39 4.47
C PHE A 88 10.10 7.67 5.29
N VAL A 89 9.78 8.76 4.59
CA VAL A 89 9.44 10.04 5.20
C VAL A 89 7.93 10.16 5.24
N TYR A 90 7.38 10.41 6.43
CA TYR A 90 5.96 10.71 6.56
C TYR A 90 5.66 12.17 6.23
N VAL A 91 4.78 12.37 5.25
CA VAL A 91 4.31 13.69 4.80
C VAL A 91 2.97 13.98 5.49
N ALA A 92 3.00 14.70 6.61
CA ALA A 92 1.79 15.03 7.37
C ALA A 92 0.85 16.00 6.64
N LYS A 93 1.42 16.99 5.95
CA LYS A 93 0.71 18.00 5.15
C LYS A 93 1.34 18.06 3.77
N SER A 94 0.55 18.40 2.75
CA SER A 94 1.06 18.51 1.40
C SER A 94 2.23 19.49 1.34
N THR A 95 3.33 19.07 0.73
CA THR A 95 4.59 19.79 0.72
C THR A 95 5.37 19.46 -0.54
N ASN A 96 6.17 20.40 -1.01
CA ASN A 96 7.13 20.18 -2.09
C ASN A 96 8.54 19.94 -1.53
N LEU A 97 8.69 19.56 -0.27
CA LEU A 97 9.98 19.28 0.34
C LEU A 97 10.16 17.79 0.60
N LEU A 98 11.27 17.22 0.15
CA LEU A 98 11.70 15.87 0.47
C LEU A 98 13.21 15.84 0.74
N TYR A 99 13.61 15.26 1.87
CA TYR A 99 15.00 15.26 2.35
C TYR A 99 15.68 16.65 2.36
N GLY A 100 14.89 17.71 2.61
CA GLY A 100 15.37 19.09 2.60
C GLY A 100 15.49 19.74 1.22
N GLN A 101 15.20 19.01 0.14
CA GLN A 101 15.21 19.54 -1.21
C GLN A 101 13.81 19.92 -1.68
N LYS A 102 13.73 21.02 -2.44
CA LYS A 102 12.50 21.49 -3.07
C LYS A 102 12.26 20.75 -4.38
N LEU A 103 11.15 20.04 -4.44
CA LEU A 103 10.65 19.32 -5.59
C LEU A 103 9.84 20.26 -6.51
N PRO A 104 9.76 19.96 -7.82
CA PRO A 104 8.95 20.73 -8.76
C PRO A 104 7.44 20.46 -8.64
N PHE A 105 7.02 19.57 -7.73
CA PHE A 105 5.63 19.20 -7.47
C PHE A 105 5.37 19.07 -5.97
N PHE A 106 4.09 19.03 -5.59
CA PHE A 106 3.65 18.83 -4.22
C PHE A 106 3.35 17.37 -3.95
N LEU A 107 3.95 16.82 -2.90
CA LEU A 107 3.64 15.50 -2.37
C LEU A 107 2.26 15.52 -1.65
N PRO A 108 1.51 14.42 -1.70
CA PRO A 108 0.20 14.31 -1.05
C PRO A 108 0.36 14.26 0.47
N ALA A 109 -0.61 14.82 1.19
CA ALA A 109 -0.67 14.72 2.64
C ALA A 109 -0.97 13.29 3.11
N ASN A 110 -0.72 13.01 4.38
CA ASN A 110 -0.96 11.72 5.05
C ASN A 110 -0.38 10.51 4.29
N THR A 111 0.80 10.68 3.70
CA THR A 111 1.44 9.67 2.83
C THR A 111 2.88 9.43 3.28
N TRP A 112 3.32 8.19 3.24
CA TRP A 112 4.72 7.82 3.42
C TRP A 112 5.42 7.77 2.06
N VAL A 113 6.60 8.39 1.98
CA VAL A 113 7.32 8.61 0.74
C VAL A 113 8.77 8.14 0.87
N LEU A 114 9.25 7.38 -0.11
CA LEU A 114 10.67 7.06 -0.28
C LEU A 114 11.07 7.38 -1.72
N ALA A 115 12.06 8.25 -1.88
CA ALA A 115 12.70 8.46 -3.17
C ALA A 115 13.92 7.55 -3.33
N PHE A 116 14.13 7.08 -4.55
CA PHE A 116 15.33 6.38 -4.97
C PHE A 116 15.68 6.72 -6.41
N ASN A 117 16.91 6.43 -6.81
CA ASN A 117 17.42 6.78 -8.14
C ASN A 117 18.02 5.54 -8.80
N TYR A 118 17.63 5.27 -10.05
CA TYR A 118 18.30 4.31 -10.91
C TYR A 118 19.64 4.89 -11.34
N SER A 119 20.71 4.55 -10.61
CA SER A 119 22.05 4.74 -11.14
C SER A 119 22.43 3.54 -12.01
N ASP A 120 23.37 3.73 -12.93
CA ASP A 120 23.88 2.71 -13.88
C ASP A 120 24.38 1.41 -13.22
N GLN A 121 24.47 1.36 -11.89
CA GLN A 121 24.97 0.22 -11.13
C GLN A 121 23.89 -0.54 -10.36
N TYR A 122 22.68 0.01 -10.18
CA TYR A 122 21.63 -0.64 -9.38
C TYR A 122 20.22 -0.30 -9.86
N LEU A 123 19.51 -1.31 -10.34
CA LEU A 123 18.05 -1.34 -10.29
C LEU A 123 17.67 -1.68 -8.85
N LEU A 124 17.21 -0.69 -8.08
CA LEU A 124 16.69 -0.91 -6.72
C LEU A 124 15.41 -1.74 -6.69
N VAL A 125 14.96 -2.21 -7.85
CA VAL A 125 13.86 -3.14 -7.94
C VAL A 125 14.38 -4.49 -8.36
N ASP A 126 15.18 -5.05 -7.48
CA ASP A 126 15.29 -6.49 -7.35
C ASP A 126 14.22 -6.91 -6.34
N ASP A 127 13.49 -7.99 -6.62
CA ASP A 127 12.36 -8.48 -5.78
C ASP A 127 12.81 -8.85 -4.34
N ALA A 128 14.11 -8.76 -4.06
CA ALA A 128 14.72 -8.92 -2.76
C ALA A 128 14.50 -7.74 -1.78
N SER A 129 14.04 -6.57 -2.25
CA SER A 129 13.82 -5.38 -1.39
C SER A 129 12.43 -5.38 -0.78
N LYS A 130 12.37 -5.31 0.55
CA LYS A 130 11.14 -5.34 1.31
C LYS A 130 10.95 -4.08 2.15
N ILE A 131 9.72 -3.67 2.35
CA ILE A 131 9.29 -2.62 3.25
C ILE A 131 8.92 -3.29 4.57
N GLU A 132 9.61 -2.91 5.64
CA GLU A 132 9.33 -3.33 7.00
C GLU A 132 8.54 -2.22 7.72
N ILE A 133 7.42 -2.59 8.32
CA ILE A 133 6.50 -1.66 8.96
C ILE A 133 6.38 -2.03 10.43
N SER A 134 6.64 -1.05 11.29
CA SER A 134 6.58 -1.20 12.74
C SER A 134 5.69 -0.12 13.34
N LEU A 135 4.95 -0.48 14.39
CA LEU A 135 4.18 0.47 15.19
C LEU A 135 5.06 1.00 16.32
N LYS A 136 5.04 2.31 16.54
CA LYS A 136 5.71 2.96 17.68
C LYS A 136 4.93 2.78 18.98
N ASN A 137 3.60 2.61 18.89
CA ASN A 137 2.70 2.56 20.04
C ASN A 137 2.38 1.11 20.45
N LYS A 138 2.78 0.74 21.67
CA LYS A 138 2.54 -0.60 22.25
C LYS A 138 1.07 -1.00 22.35
N SER A 139 0.16 -0.06 22.58
CA SER A 139 -1.29 -0.34 22.62
C SER A 139 -1.81 -0.78 21.26
N LEU A 140 -1.35 -0.12 20.18
CA LEU A 140 -1.73 -0.47 18.81
C LEU A 140 -1.11 -1.81 18.38
N ILE A 141 0.11 -2.12 18.83
CA ILE A 141 0.75 -3.42 18.56
C ILE A 141 -0.09 -4.59 19.06
N ASN A 142 -0.80 -4.42 20.18
CA ASN A 142 -1.63 -5.49 20.75
C ASN A 142 -3.00 -5.62 20.06
N GLN A 143 -3.46 -4.56 19.40
CA GLN A 143 -4.77 -4.51 18.75
C GLN A 143 -4.71 -4.85 17.26
N TRP A 144 -3.59 -4.55 16.59
CA TRP A 144 -3.49 -4.64 15.14
C TRP A 144 -2.35 -5.56 14.72
N GLN A 145 -2.60 -6.39 13.72
CA GLN A 145 -1.59 -7.20 13.07
C GLN A 145 -1.05 -6.39 11.90
N LEU A 146 0.22 -6.01 12.02
CA LEU A 146 0.92 -5.44 10.89
C LEU A 146 1.34 -6.58 9.94
N PRO A 147 1.28 -6.35 8.62
CA PRO A 147 1.98 -7.19 7.66
C PRO A 147 3.48 -7.16 7.95
N GLU A 148 4.11 -8.33 8.03
CA GLU A 148 5.51 -8.46 8.47
C GLU A 148 6.47 -7.72 7.53
N THR A 149 6.27 -7.88 6.22
CA THR A 149 7.00 -7.16 5.18
C THR A 149 6.17 -7.04 3.90
N PHE A 150 6.49 -6.07 3.04
CA PHE A 150 5.90 -5.94 1.71
C PHE A 150 6.97 -5.77 0.63
N ASP A 151 6.74 -6.32 -0.56
CA ASP A 151 7.73 -6.22 -1.62
C ASP A 151 7.70 -4.82 -2.29
N MET A 152 8.90 -4.26 -2.53
CA MET A 152 9.06 -3.03 -3.29
C MET A 152 8.99 -3.34 -4.79
N ARG A 153 7.78 -3.41 -5.35
CA ARG A 153 7.55 -3.82 -6.75
C ARG A 153 7.68 -2.65 -7.75
N ARG A 154 8.12 -2.94 -8.98
CA ARG A 154 8.33 -1.91 -10.04
C ARG A 154 7.06 -1.20 -10.45
N ASP A 155 5.94 -1.92 -10.44
CA ASP A 155 4.64 -1.47 -10.95
C ASP A 155 4.02 -0.35 -10.10
N ILE A 156 4.42 -0.22 -8.83
CA ILE A 156 3.95 0.82 -7.90
C ILE A 156 4.96 1.96 -7.71
N ALA A 157 6.10 1.93 -8.43
CA ALA A 157 7.08 3.01 -8.40
C ALA A 157 6.72 4.09 -9.42
N LEU A 158 6.65 5.34 -8.97
CA LEU A 158 6.28 6.48 -9.79
C LEU A 158 7.51 7.35 -10.11
N SER A 159 7.87 7.51 -11.38
CA SER A 159 8.98 8.42 -11.73
C SER A 159 8.58 9.88 -11.54
N PHE A 160 9.56 10.77 -11.29
CA PHE A 160 9.28 12.21 -11.15
C PHE A 160 8.68 12.80 -12.42
N GLN A 161 9.12 12.34 -13.59
CA GLN A 161 8.56 12.74 -14.88
C GLN A 161 7.07 12.33 -15.01
N GLN A 162 6.75 11.09 -14.63
CA GLN A 162 5.36 10.61 -14.61
C GLN A 162 4.51 11.35 -13.58
N TYR A 163 5.08 11.69 -12.43
CA TYR A 163 4.39 12.49 -11.42
C TYR A 163 3.98 13.85 -11.99
N LEU A 164 4.88 14.53 -12.69
CA LEU A 164 4.64 15.84 -13.28
C LEU A 164 3.58 15.83 -14.39
N SER A 165 3.47 14.74 -15.14
CA SER A 165 2.50 14.61 -16.23
C SER A 165 1.16 14.03 -15.79
N SER A 166 1.08 13.43 -14.60
CA SER A 166 -0.13 12.83 -14.05
C SER A 166 -0.96 13.84 -13.25
N ASN A 167 -2.28 13.69 -13.28
CA ASN A 167 -3.14 14.49 -12.40
C ASN A 167 -3.18 13.89 -10.98
N ALA A 168 -3.64 14.68 -10.00
CA ALA A 168 -3.66 14.27 -8.60
C ALA A 168 -4.52 13.03 -8.32
N LYS A 169 -5.62 12.81 -9.07
CA LYS A 169 -6.48 11.63 -8.90
C LYS A 169 -5.78 10.36 -9.36
N ASP A 170 -5.07 10.42 -10.48
CA ASP A 170 -4.34 9.27 -11.02
C ASP A 170 -3.19 8.87 -10.10
N ILE A 171 -2.47 9.86 -9.55
CA ILE A 171 -1.46 9.63 -8.51
C ILE A 171 -2.08 8.91 -7.32
N ASP A 172 -3.19 9.43 -6.79
CA ASP A 172 -3.86 8.89 -5.59
C ASP A 172 -4.42 7.48 -5.77
N ASN A 173 -4.87 7.13 -6.98
CA ASN A 173 -5.54 5.87 -7.27
C ASN A 173 -4.61 4.77 -7.80
N LEU A 174 -3.59 5.13 -8.58
CA LEU A 174 -2.74 4.15 -9.27
C LEU A 174 -1.39 3.94 -8.59
N TYR A 175 -0.87 4.97 -7.91
CA TYR A 175 0.52 4.96 -7.43
C TYR A 175 0.66 5.07 -5.91
N ILE A 176 -0.38 5.50 -5.18
CA ILE A 176 -0.39 5.46 -3.72
C ILE A 176 -0.98 4.12 -3.26
N THR A 177 -0.10 3.20 -2.89
CA THR A 177 -0.51 1.91 -2.32
C THR A 177 -1.26 2.13 -1.00
N ARG A 178 -2.45 1.53 -0.86
CA ARG A 178 -3.25 1.60 0.37
C ARG A 178 -3.13 0.29 1.12
N PHE A 179 -2.66 0.34 2.36
CA PHE A 179 -2.59 -0.82 3.24
C PHE A 179 -3.72 -0.77 4.27
N SER A 180 -4.47 -1.86 4.39
CA SER A 180 -5.37 -2.11 5.49
C SER A 180 -4.66 -2.91 6.57
N LEU A 181 -5.13 -2.78 7.81
CA LEU A 181 -4.67 -3.57 8.94
C LEU A 181 -5.76 -4.51 9.38
N SER A 182 -5.39 -5.74 9.73
CA SER A 182 -6.27 -6.67 10.41
C SER A 182 -6.17 -6.45 11.91
N GLU A 183 -7.31 -6.55 12.59
CA GLU A 183 -7.32 -6.59 14.06
C GLU A 183 -6.70 -7.93 14.51
N LYS A 184 -5.88 -7.90 15.56
CA LYS A 184 -5.32 -9.12 16.15
C LYS A 184 -6.45 -9.92 16.78
N VAL A 185 -6.68 -11.11 16.25
CA VAL A 185 -7.65 -12.06 16.79
C VAL A 185 -7.02 -12.78 17.98
N ASP A 186 -7.72 -12.82 19.11
CA ASP A 186 -7.31 -13.57 20.30
C ASP A 186 -7.29 -15.09 19.99
N PRO A 187 -6.10 -15.74 19.98
CA PRO A 187 -5.99 -17.16 19.67
C PRO A 187 -6.64 -18.05 20.73
N ALA A 188 -6.92 -17.54 21.95
CA ALA A 188 -7.59 -18.32 23.00
C ALA A 188 -9.07 -18.62 22.70
N LYS A 189 -9.68 -17.96 21.71
CA LYS A 189 -11.11 -18.12 21.36
C LYS A 189 -11.36 -18.76 19.99
N THR A 190 -10.33 -19.10 19.23
CA THR A 190 -10.49 -19.54 17.84
C THR A 190 -10.04 -20.99 17.68
N THR A 191 -10.95 -21.84 17.22
CA THR A 191 -10.73 -23.28 17.02
C THR A 191 -10.36 -23.51 15.56
N ARG A 192 -9.30 -24.28 15.31
CA ARG A 192 -8.82 -24.82 14.00
C ARG A 192 -8.77 -23.83 12.83
N ASP A 193 -7.57 -23.63 12.30
CA ASP A 193 -7.35 -22.79 11.13
C ASP A 193 -7.59 -23.58 9.82
N THR A 194 -8.11 -22.91 8.80
CA THR A 194 -8.30 -23.45 7.45
C THR A 194 -8.08 -22.35 6.42
N ILE A 195 -7.46 -22.70 5.29
CA ILE A 195 -7.21 -21.78 4.17
C ILE A 195 -8.06 -22.21 2.99
N LEU A 196 -8.77 -21.27 2.37
CA LEU A 196 -9.50 -21.44 1.13
C LEU A 196 -8.87 -20.55 0.06
N THR A 197 -8.39 -21.15 -1.03
CA THR A 197 -7.78 -20.42 -2.14
C THR A 197 -8.69 -20.46 -3.36
N TYR A 198 -8.94 -19.30 -3.96
CA TYR A 198 -9.73 -19.16 -5.18
C TYR A 198 -9.02 -18.25 -6.18
N SER A 199 -9.19 -18.54 -7.46
CA SER A 199 -8.79 -17.61 -8.53
C SER A 199 -9.85 -16.53 -8.69
N LEU A 200 -9.43 -15.30 -8.98
CA LEU A 200 -10.30 -14.16 -9.30
C LEU A 200 -11.33 -14.48 -10.40
N LYS A 201 -11.03 -15.39 -11.35
CA LYS A 201 -11.97 -15.83 -12.41
C LYS A 201 -13.05 -16.80 -11.93
N LYS A 202 -12.83 -17.47 -10.80
CA LYS A 202 -13.63 -18.62 -10.34
C LYS A 202 -14.01 -18.50 -8.87
N ILE A 203 -14.47 -17.32 -8.47
CA ILE A 203 -14.91 -17.09 -7.09
C ILE A 203 -16.31 -17.67 -6.89
N PRO A 204 -16.50 -18.57 -5.92
CA PRO A 204 -17.83 -19.07 -5.58
C PRO A 204 -18.76 -17.94 -5.11
N LYS A 205 -20.05 -18.04 -5.42
CA LYS A 205 -21.04 -16.99 -5.14
C LYS A 205 -21.10 -16.59 -3.66
N GLY A 206 -20.97 -17.55 -2.75
CA GLY A 206 -20.98 -17.28 -1.32
C GLY A 206 -19.76 -16.49 -0.86
N ILE A 207 -18.60 -16.76 -1.44
CA ILE A 207 -17.36 -16.01 -1.17
C ILE A 207 -17.46 -14.59 -1.71
N ALA A 208 -18.00 -14.43 -2.93
CA ALA A 208 -18.26 -13.11 -3.50
C ALA A 208 -19.23 -12.26 -2.66
N MET A 209 -20.20 -12.88 -1.98
CA MET A 209 -21.12 -12.19 -1.06
C MET A 209 -20.44 -11.66 0.20
N LEU A 210 -19.32 -12.25 0.61
CA LEU A 210 -18.56 -11.83 1.80
C LEU A 210 -17.57 -10.71 1.49
N LEU A 211 -17.18 -10.57 0.22
CA LEU A 211 -16.18 -9.62 -0.25
C LEU A 211 -16.78 -8.64 -1.26
N PRO A 212 -17.72 -7.77 -0.83
CA PRO A 212 -18.35 -6.81 -1.73
C PRO A 212 -17.35 -5.79 -2.31
N ASP A 213 -16.24 -5.56 -1.61
CA ASP A 213 -15.18 -4.61 -2.01
C ASP A 213 -13.96 -5.31 -2.63
N LEU A 214 -14.13 -6.53 -3.14
CA LEU A 214 -13.04 -7.26 -3.79
C LEU A 214 -12.55 -6.50 -5.03
N ASP A 215 -11.24 -6.23 -5.10
CA ASP A 215 -10.64 -5.57 -6.25
C ASP A 215 -10.47 -6.56 -7.40
N MET A 216 -11.37 -6.47 -8.39
CA MET A 216 -11.34 -7.29 -9.60
C MET A 216 -10.16 -6.97 -10.54
N ARG A 217 -9.34 -5.97 -10.22
CA ARG A 217 -8.15 -5.57 -10.99
C ARG A 217 -6.86 -5.82 -10.23
N ALA A 218 -6.92 -6.45 -9.06
CA ALA A 218 -5.73 -6.73 -8.27
C ALA A 218 -4.74 -7.62 -9.05
N HIS A 219 -3.48 -7.21 -9.02
CA HIS A 219 -2.33 -7.98 -9.53
C HIS A 219 -1.56 -8.69 -8.41
N ALA A 220 -2.14 -8.75 -7.21
CA ALA A 220 -1.58 -9.41 -6.04
C ALA A 220 -2.67 -10.21 -5.33
N ASN A 221 -2.25 -11.16 -4.50
CA ASN A 221 -3.17 -11.93 -3.67
C ASN A 221 -3.93 -10.99 -2.75
N GLN A 222 -5.25 -11.15 -2.70
CA GLN A 222 -6.11 -10.49 -1.73
C GLN A 222 -6.47 -11.50 -0.65
N GLU A 223 -6.14 -11.19 0.59
CA GLU A 223 -6.36 -12.08 1.73
C GLU A 223 -7.37 -11.48 2.69
N VAL A 224 -8.31 -12.30 3.14
CA VAL A 224 -9.27 -11.95 4.20
C VAL A 224 -9.35 -13.09 5.19
N THR A 225 -9.26 -12.77 6.48
CA THR A 225 -9.41 -13.74 7.55
C THR A 225 -10.77 -13.56 8.21
N LEU A 226 -11.60 -14.60 8.12
CA LEU A 226 -12.91 -14.65 8.74
C LEU A 226 -12.85 -15.49 10.02
N THR A 227 -13.34 -14.93 11.11
CA THR A 227 -13.43 -15.62 12.41
C THR A 227 -14.85 -16.09 12.66
N ASN A 228 -15.00 -17.08 13.55
CA ASN A 228 -16.30 -17.67 13.89
C ASN A 228 -17.07 -18.26 12.69
N VAL A 229 -16.35 -18.74 11.67
CA VAL A 229 -16.96 -19.51 10.59
C VAL A 229 -17.47 -20.83 11.15
N LEU A 230 -18.69 -21.22 10.82
CA LEU A 230 -19.30 -22.43 11.36
C LEU A 230 -19.14 -23.58 10.38
N PHE A 231 -18.47 -24.64 10.81
CA PHE A 231 -18.43 -25.91 10.09
C PHE A 231 -19.55 -26.81 10.60
N TYR A 232 -20.50 -27.12 9.72
CA TYR A 232 -21.71 -27.87 10.03
C TYR A 232 -22.09 -28.73 8.83
N HIS A 233 -22.44 -30.01 9.04
CA HIS A 233 -22.74 -30.97 7.97
C HIS A 233 -21.70 -31.00 6.83
N LYS A 234 -20.41 -30.94 7.18
CA LYS A 234 -19.27 -30.94 6.25
C LYS A 234 -19.18 -29.70 5.33
N GLU A 235 -19.92 -28.64 5.63
CA GLU A 235 -19.90 -27.38 4.89
C GLU A 235 -19.46 -26.23 5.82
N LEU A 236 -18.81 -25.21 5.24
CA LEU A 236 -18.48 -23.96 5.94
C LEU A 236 -19.59 -22.93 5.70
N PHE A 237 -20.06 -22.32 6.79
CA PHE A 237 -21.07 -21.27 6.80
C PHE A 237 -20.48 -19.96 7.32
N PHE A 238 -20.66 -18.93 6.53
CA PHE A 238 -20.15 -17.59 6.77
C PHE A 238 -21.29 -16.65 7.11
N SER A 239 -21.09 -15.77 8.10
CA SER A 239 -22.08 -14.74 8.44
C SER A 239 -22.08 -13.67 7.36
N ILE A 240 -23.25 -13.35 6.81
CA ILE A 240 -23.40 -12.22 5.88
C ILE A 240 -23.58 -10.96 6.73
N PRO A 241 -22.72 -9.94 6.59
CA PRO A 241 -22.93 -8.67 7.25
C PRO A 241 -24.26 -8.07 6.77
N THR A 242 -25.25 -8.03 7.65
CA THR A 242 -26.49 -7.28 7.40
C THR A 242 -26.19 -5.85 7.77
N GLN A 243 -26.43 -4.91 6.85
CA GLN A 243 -26.28 -3.48 7.17
C GLN A 243 -27.14 -3.19 8.42
N PRO A 244 -26.61 -2.48 9.42
CA PRO A 244 -27.40 -2.11 10.58
C PRO A 244 -28.61 -1.32 10.10
N VAL A 245 -29.81 -1.86 10.32
CA VAL A 245 -31.05 -1.20 9.95
C VAL A 245 -31.06 0.13 10.71
N LYS A 246 -30.98 1.25 9.97
CA LYS A 246 -30.88 2.63 10.52
C LYS A 246 -32.09 3.06 11.35
N LYS A 247 -33.10 2.21 11.52
CA LYS A 247 -34.20 2.39 12.45
C LYS A 247 -34.42 1.08 13.19
N PRO A 248 -34.53 1.08 14.53
CA PRO A 248 -35.19 -0.03 15.19
C PRO A 248 -36.61 -0.08 14.61
N LEU A 249 -36.89 -1.12 13.82
CA LEU A 249 -38.29 -1.47 13.57
C LEU A 249 -38.93 -1.65 14.95
N PRO A 250 -40.15 -1.12 15.16
CA PRO A 250 -40.81 -1.16 16.46
C PRO A 250 -40.79 -2.59 17.01
N THR A 251 -40.64 -2.69 18.32
CA THR A 251 -40.53 -3.90 19.16
C THR A 251 -41.72 -4.85 19.09
N THR A 252 -42.33 -5.04 17.93
CA THR A 252 -43.13 -6.21 17.63
C THR A 252 -42.16 -7.34 17.30
N LYS A 253 -41.90 -8.21 18.28
CA LYS A 253 -41.53 -9.60 18.02
C LYS A 253 -42.57 -10.17 17.06
N THR A 254 -42.35 -10.06 15.75
CA THR A 254 -43.09 -10.87 14.81
C THR A 254 -42.68 -12.31 15.09
N ALA A 255 -43.67 -13.17 15.33
CA ALA A 255 -43.46 -14.54 15.82
C ALA A 255 -42.54 -15.39 14.91
N ASP A 256 -42.27 -14.93 13.69
CA ASP A 256 -41.56 -15.66 12.64
C ASP A 256 -40.27 -14.97 12.14
N ALA A 257 -39.74 -13.99 12.87
CA ALA A 257 -38.53 -13.30 12.45
C ALA A 257 -37.30 -14.24 12.41
N CYS A 258 -36.63 -14.29 11.27
CA CYS A 258 -35.38 -15.04 11.08
C CYS A 258 -34.17 -14.12 11.27
N PHE A 259 -33.18 -14.56 12.04
CA PHE A 259 -32.00 -13.77 12.41
C PHE A 259 -30.70 -14.48 12.00
N ARG A 260 -29.59 -13.74 12.04
CA ARG A 260 -28.23 -14.25 11.76
C ARG A 260 -28.17 -14.93 10.39
N LYS A 261 -28.29 -14.11 9.35
CA LYS A 261 -28.19 -14.52 7.96
C LYS A 261 -26.78 -15.06 7.66
N MET A 262 -26.71 -16.26 7.09
CA MET A 262 -25.45 -16.92 6.73
C MET A 262 -25.49 -17.43 5.29
N THR A 263 -24.33 -17.75 4.72
CA THR A 263 -24.19 -18.41 3.42
C THR A 263 -23.15 -19.51 3.48
N ASP A 264 -23.34 -20.58 2.71
CA ASP A 264 -22.25 -21.51 2.39
C ASP A 264 -21.33 -20.94 1.30
N VAL A 265 -20.23 -21.65 0.97
CA VAL A 265 -19.31 -21.29 -0.13
C VAL A 265 -20.04 -21.08 -1.45
N ASN A 266 -21.09 -21.85 -1.72
CA ASN A 266 -21.82 -21.84 -2.99
C ASN A 266 -22.88 -20.72 -3.08
N GLY A 267 -23.10 -19.94 -2.02
CA GLY A 267 -24.07 -18.85 -2.02
C GLY A 267 -25.48 -19.27 -1.59
N ASN A 268 -25.63 -20.44 -0.96
CA ASN A 268 -26.91 -20.86 -0.39
C ASN A 268 -27.13 -20.13 0.93
N ILE A 269 -28.07 -19.20 0.92
CA ILE A 269 -28.41 -18.36 2.08
C ILE A 269 -29.33 -19.14 3.03
N GLY A 270 -29.04 -19.06 4.32
CA GLY A 270 -29.91 -19.53 5.40
C GLY A 270 -29.87 -18.61 6.61
N PHE A 271 -30.65 -18.95 7.63
CA PHE A 271 -30.70 -18.22 8.89
C PHE A 271 -30.38 -19.17 10.04
N ALA A 272 -29.50 -18.76 10.93
CA ALA A 272 -29.01 -19.62 12.01
C ALA A 272 -29.89 -19.62 13.26
N ASP A 273 -30.84 -18.67 13.36
CA ASP A 273 -31.69 -18.48 14.54
C ASP A 273 -33.04 -17.85 14.16
N GLY A 274 -34.04 -18.02 15.02
CA GLY A 274 -35.41 -17.53 14.82
C GLY A 274 -36.21 -18.38 13.84
N CYS A 275 -37.10 -17.73 13.09
CA CYS A 275 -38.15 -18.33 12.24
C CYS A 275 -39.22 -19.09 13.06
N ILE A 276 -40.27 -19.59 12.39
CA ILE A 276 -41.41 -20.33 12.98
C ILE A 276 -40.96 -21.46 13.93
N THR A 277 -39.82 -22.12 13.61
CA THR A 277 -39.30 -23.27 14.36
C THR A 277 -38.39 -22.88 15.53
N GLY A 278 -37.93 -21.62 15.61
CA GLY A 278 -36.89 -21.18 16.56
C GLY A 278 -35.51 -21.80 16.33
N MET A 279 -35.33 -22.59 15.27
CA MET A 279 -34.08 -23.28 14.92
C MET A 279 -33.38 -22.66 13.71
N GLY A 280 -33.90 -21.56 13.17
CA GLY A 280 -33.44 -21.00 11.90
C GLY A 280 -34.07 -21.68 10.69
N SER A 281 -33.49 -21.49 9.50
CA SER A 281 -34.04 -21.99 8.24
C SER A 281 -32.99 -22.31 7.18
N GLY A 282 -33.39 -23.10 6.19
CA GLY A 282 -32.53 -23.57 5.11
C GLY A 282 -31.43 -24.51 5.62
N LYS A 283 -30.27 -24.50 4.95
CA LYS A 283 -29.10 -25.30 5.37
C LYS A 283 -28.52 -24.92 6.73
N CYS A 284 -28.89 -23.75 7.27
CA CYS A 284 -28.41 -23.27 8.56
C CYS A 284 -29.31 -23.69 9.73
N MET A 285 -30.39 -24.43 9.49
CA MET A 285 -31.29 -24.89 10.53
C MET A 285 -30.55 -25.77 11.56
N GLY A 286 -30.69 -25.42 12.84
CA GLY A 286 -30.07 -26.11 13.97
C GLY A 286 -28.56 -25.89 14.12
N ILE A 287 -27.94 -25.04 13.29
CA ILE A 287 -26.48 -24.86 13.27
C ILE A 287 -25.92 -24.38 14.61
N LEU A 288 -26.69 -23.60 15.38
CA LEU A 288 -26.26 -23.09 16.69
C LEU A 288 -26.51 -24.08 17.84
N GLN A 289 -27.36 -25.08 17.63
CA GLN A 289 -27.82 -26.01 18.65
C GLN A 289 -27.15 -27.39 18.52
N SER A 290 -26.59 -27.70 17.35
CA SER A 290 -25.88 -28.95 17.10
C SER A 290 -24.54 -29.01 17.82
N LYS A 291 -24.28 -30.15 18.48
CA LYS A 291 -22.98 -30.49 19.07
C LYS A 291 -21.89 -30.72 18.01
N ASP A 292 -22.28 -30.97 16.76
CA ASP A 292 -21.36 -31.22 15.65
C ASP A 292 -20.83 -29.94 15.02
N THR A 293 -21.43 -28.79 15.35
CA THR A 293 -20.98 -27.49 14.86
C THR A 293 -19.65 -27.12 15.48
N LYS A 294 -18.67 -26.85 14.62
CA LYS A 294 -17.34 -26.40 15.02
C LYS A 294 -17.09 -25.00 14.50
N LYS A 295 -16.40 -24.18 15.29
CA LYS A 295 -15.93 -22.87 14.84
C LYS A 295 -14.57 -23.00 14.17
N TYR A 296 -14.34 -22.22 13.12
CA TYR A 296 -13.11 -22.16 12.35
C TYR A 296 -12.64 -20.72 12.19
N THR A 297 -11.32 -20.54 12.16
CA THR A 297 -10.69 -19.41 11.46
C THR A 297 -10.52 -19.80 10.01
N VAL A 298 -11.08 -19.02 9.09
CA VAL A 298 -10.91 -19.27 7.65
C VAL A 298 -10.22 -18.09 7.00
N THR A 299 -9.03 -18.33 6.49
CA THR A 299 -8.33 -17.38 5.61
C THR A 299 -8.74 -17.66 4.18
N ILE A 300 -9.33 -16.68 3.51
CA ILE A 300 -9.66 -16.74 2.09
C ILE A 300 -8.59 -15.97 1.33
N ILE A 301 -7.92 -16.66 0.41
CA ILE A 301 -6.92 -16.08 -0.49
C ILE A 301 -7.52 -16.04 -1.89
N ILE A 302 -7.62 -14.84 -2.45
CA ILE A 302 -7.99 -14.63 -3.85
C ILE A 302 -6.73 -14.34 -4.65
N GLU A 303 -6.35 -15.28 -5.49
CA GLU A 303 -5.21 -15.15 -6.39
C GLU A 303 -5.56 -14.27 -7.60
N PRO A 304 -4.63 -13.39 -8.04
CA PRO A 304 -4.84 -12.56 -9.21
C PRO A 304 -4.95 -13.41 -10.49
N ASN A 305 -5.41 -12.76 -11.56
CA ASN A 305 -5.64 -13.39 -12.87
C ASN A 305 -4.39 -13.90 -13.56
#